data_AF-A0A2E7TP28-F1
#
_entry.id   AF-A0A2E7TP28-F1
#
_cell.length_a   1.000
_cell.length_b   1.000
_cell.length_c   1.000
_cell.angle_alpha   90.00
_cell.angle_beta   90.00
_cell.angle_gamma   90.00
#
_symmetry.space_group_name_H-M   'P 1'
#
loop_
_entity.id
_entity.type
_entity.pdbx_description
1 polymer ?
#
loop_
_entity_poly.entity_id
_entity_poly.type
_entity_poly.pdbx_seq_one_letter_code
_entity_poly.pdbx_strand_id
1 'polypeptide(L)'
;MGNFSWQEPFGISLLDWGITAGLIIVSIIGAKVIFWLLSKVVSKLARKTKSQLDDLLIDLLEKPIAYIIGSFGIWKSIDWLQLGETGQGRIDKIFFIVLLGFVAWAITRTIEALIESYLVPIIEKTESDLDDQLIPILRKVLKSTVWIMAIILGLNNAGYDVGAIVAGLGIGGLALALAAQDSVKNLFGGFTIFVDKPFKVKDRIKISGFDGSVEEIGIRSTRIRTLDGRMVTIPNSKFSESAIENISSEPSRKVVLNLGLTYDTDSDGIKKGMELLKEIVSSKNGVDEKVVVGFNAFNDSALNIICVYFISPGADILGVQTEINLEILENFSNAKLDFAFPTQTLFIEKDN
;
A
#
# COMPACT_ATOMS: atom_id res chain seq x y z
N MET A 1 -27.49 56.76 33.15
CA MET A 1 -26.03 57.00 33.15
C MET A 1 -25.55 56.76 34.57
N GLY A 2 -25.00 55.56 34.84
CA GLY A 2 -24.55 55.18 36.18
C GLY A 2 -23.19 55.81 36.47
N ASN A 3 -23.04 56.37 37.68
CA ASN A 3 -21.79 56.96 38.15
C ASN A 3 -20.70 55.87 38.17
N PHE A 4 -19.71 56.00 37.28
CA PHE A 4 -18.49 55.21 37.31
C PHE A 4 -17.67 55.65 38.54
N SER A 5 -17.80 54.90 39.64
CA SER A 5 -16.98 55.10 40.84
C SER A 5 -15.63 54.41 40.63
N TRP A 6 -14.54 55.19 40.67
CA TRP A 6 -13.17 54.66 40.61
C TRP A 6 -12.81 53.75 41.80
N GLN A 7 -13.65 53.70 42.84
CA GLN A 7 -13.44 52.84 44.01
C GLN A 7 -13.97 51.41 43.83
N GLU A 8 -14.97 51.21 42.94
CA GLU A 8 -15.61 49.91 42.69
C GLU A 8 -15.98 49.74 41.20
N PRO A 9 -14.99 49.55 40.31
CA PRO A 9 -15.29 49.22 38.92
C PRO A 9 -16.05 47.89 38.86
N PHE A 10 -17.27 47.93 38.30
CA PHE A 10 -18.20 46.79 38.20
C PHE A 10 -18.74 46.23 39.53
N GLY A 11 -18.65 46.98 40.63
CA GLY A 11 -19.10 46.52 41.96
C GLY A 11 -18.13 45.55 42.64
N ILE A 12 -16.87 45.52 42.18
CA ILE A 12 -15.79 44.68 42.72
C ILE A 12 -14.76 45.59 43.38
N SER A 13 -14.28 45.21 44.57
CA SER A 13 -13.29 46.00 45.30
C SER A 13 -11.96 46.07 44.56
N LEU A 14 -11.28 47.23 44.63
CA LEU A 14 -9.90 47.39 44.16
C LEU A 14 -8.94 46.35 44.77
N LEU A 15 -9.24 45.85 45.97
CA LEU A 15 -8.47 44.81 46.65
C LEU A 15 -8.61 43.45 45.95
N ASP A 16 -9.78 43.09 45.45
CA ASP A 16 -10.03 41.82 44.74
C ASP A 16 -9.35 41.82 43.36
N TRP A 17 -9.33 42.97 42.69
CA TRP A 17 -8.51 43.17 41.49
C TRP A 17 -7.02 43.01 41.79
N GLY A 18 -6.55 43.54 42.92
CA GLY A 18 -5.17 43.39 43.39
C GLY A 18 -4.80 41.93 43.68
N ILE A 19 -5.67 41.19 44.38
CA ILE A 19 -5.49 39.76 44.65
C ILE A 19 -5.46 38.96 43.35
N THR A 20 -6.37 39.24 42.42
CA THR A 20 -6.45 38.55 41.13
C THR A 20 -5.21 38.79 40.28
N ALA A 21 -4.71 40.03 40.23
CA ALA A 21 -3.44 40.33 39.56
C ALA A 21 -2.26 39.58 40.21
N GLY A 22 -2.24 39.48 41.54
CA GLY A 22 -1.28 38.66 42.28
C GLY A 22 -1.36 37.17 41.91
N LEU A 23 -2.57 36.59 41.87
CA LEU A 23 -2.81 35.20 41.49
C LEU A 23 -2.43 34.90 40.04
N ILE A 24 -2.65 35.84 39.12
CA ILE A 24 -2.20 35.74 37.73
C ILE A 24 -0.67 35.68 37.67
N ILE A 25 0.02 36.56 38.38
CA ILE A 25 1.48 36.57 38.43
C ILE A 25 2.00 35.26 39.04
N VAL A 26 1.41 34.80 40.14
CA VAL A 26 1.75 33.50 40.77
C VAL A 26 1.48 32.34 39.81
N SER A 27 0.39 32.37 39.04
CA SER A 27 0.06 31.34 38.06
C SER A 27 1.05 31.29 36.90
N ILE A 28 1.48 32.45 36.39
CA ILE A 28 2.49 32.53 35.32
C ILE A 28 3.86 32.05 35.83
N ILE A 29 4.25 32.48 37.02
CA ILE A 29 5.50 32.02 37.66
C ILE A 29 5.42 30.52 37.95
N GLY A 30 4.29 30.05 38.49
CA GLY A 30 4.01 28.65 38.76
C GLY A 30 4.07 27.79 37.49
N ALA A 31 3.48 28.25 36.39
CA ALA A 31 3.58 27.58 35.10
C ALA A 31 5.04 27.48 34.62
N LYS A 32 5.85 28.55 34.78
CA LYS A 32 7.28 28.52 34.47
C LYS A 32 8.07 27.57 35.38
N VAL A 33 7.72 27.49 36.66
CA VAL A 33 8.36 26.57 37.62
C VAL A 33 7.98 25.13 37.34
N ILE A 34 6.70 24.85 37.08
CA ILE A 34 6.22 23.52 36.68
C ILE A 34 6.88 23.10 35.37
N PHE A 35 6.98 24.01 34.40
CA PHE A 35 7.74 23.80 33.18
C PHE A 35 9.20 23.42 33.48
N TRP A 36 9.91 24.20 34.30
CA TRP A 36 11.29 23.90 34.69
C TRP A 36 11.44 22.55 35.41
N LEU A 37 10.48 22.19 36.26
CA LEU A 37 10.46 20.90 36.96
C LEU A 37 10.18 19.75 35.99
N LEU A 38 9.17 19.89 35.13
CA LEU A 38 8.82 18.90 34.12
C LEU A 38 9.99 18.67 33.19
N SER A 39 10.58 19.71 32.61
CA SER A 39 11.72 19.57 31.71
C SER A 39 12.92 18.91 32.40
N LYS A 40 13.13 19.16 33.70
CA LYS A 40 14.19 18.51 34.49
C LYS A 40 13.92 17.04 34.83
N VAL A 41 12.70 16.69 35.20
CA VAL A 41 12.31 15.29 35.48
C VAL A 41 12.33 14.48 34.19
N VAL A 42 11.77 15.06 33.14
CA VAL A 42 11.56 14.43 31.86
C VAL A 42 12.88 14.29 31.10
N SER A 43 13.79 15.28 31.13
CA SER A 43 15.17 15.11 30.62
C SER A 43 15.98 14.06 31.39
N LYS A 44 15.71 13.87 32.68
CA LYS A 44 16.35 12.81 33.48
C LYS A 44 15.82 11.42 33.15
N LEU A 45 14.55 11.31 32.75
CA LEU A 45 13.93 10.08 32.25
C LEU A 45 14.37 9.77 30.81
N ALA A 46 14.44 10.79 29.94
CA ALA A 46 14.87 10.65 28.56
C ALA A 46 16.30 10.11 28.43
N ARG A 47 17.21 10.53 29.32
CA ARG A 47 18.58 9.96 29.42
C ARG A 47 18.62 8.45 29.74
N LYS A 48 17.53 7.85 30.22
CA LYS A 48 17.43 6.40 30.50
C LYS A 48 16.89 5.60 29.32
N THR A 49 16.31 6.24 28.30
CA THR A 49 15.82 5.58 27.09
C THR A 49 16.80 5.82 25.93
N LYS A 50 17.00 4.83 25.05
CA LYS A 50 17.85 4.98 23.85
C LYS A 50 17.11 5.59 22.65
N SER A 51 15.88 6.09 22.82
CA SER A 51 14.98 6.47 21.72
C SER A 51 15.07 7.96 21.40
N GLN A 52 15.32 8.31 20.12
CA GLN A 52 15.29 9.70 19.63
C GLN A 52 13.89 10.34 19.70
N LEU A 53 12.82 9.53 19.87
CA LEU A 53 11.45 10.01 20.06
C LEU A 53 11.25 10.74 21.36
N ASP A 54 11.95 10.31 22.42
CA ASP A 54 11.69 10.82 23.76
C ASP A 54 12.14 12.27 23.83
N ASP A 55 13.38 12.57 23.43
CA ASP A 55 13.90 13.94 23.40
C ASP A 55 13.08 14.87 22.48
N LEU A 56 12.61 14.33 21.34
CA LEU A 56 11.75 15.06 20.40
C LEU A 56 10.40 15.41 21.04
N LEU A 57 9.68 14.43 21.60
CA LEU A 57 8.37 14.65 22.23
C LEU A 57 8.42 15.67 23.36
N ILE A 58 9.54 15.74 24.07
CA ILE A 58 9.75 16.64 25.20
C ILE A 58 9.84 18.09 24.72
N ASP A 59 10.69 18.39 23.74
CA ASP A 59 10.83 19.74 23.17
C ASP A 59 9.56 20.21 22.43
N LEU A 60 8.76 19.25 21.94
CA LEU A 60 7.51 19.53 21.24
C LEU A 60 6.38 19.88 22.20
N LEU A 61 6.24 19.15 23.31
CA LEU A 61 5.14 19.33 24.26
C LEU A 61 5.46 20.34 25.37
N GLU A 62 6.74 20.68 25.59
CA GLU A 62 7.20 21.59 26.64
C GLU A 62 6.43 22.91 26.65
N LYS A 63 6.44 23.61 25.51
CA LYS A 63 5.86 24.95 25.40
C LYS A 63 4.33 24.90 25.42
N PRO A 64 3.65 24.03 24.64
CA PRO A 64 2.18 23.95 24.70
C PRO A 64 1.66 23.63 26.10
N ILE A 65 2.28 22.69 26.82
CA ILE A 65 1.88 22.34 28.18
C ILE A 65 2.04 23.54 29.11
N ALA A 66 3.14 24.28 29.03
CA ALA A 66 3.34 25.48 29.85
C ALA A 66 2.27 26.55 29.59
N TYR A 67 1.90 26.80 28.34
CA TYR A 67 0.84 27.75 27.98
C TYR A 67 -0.54 27.27 28.44
N ILE A 68 -0.83 25.96 28.34
CA ILE A 68 -2.07 25.37 28.86
C ILE A 68 -2.17 25.55 30.37
N ILE A 69 -1.12 25.19 31.13
CA ILE A 69 -1.09 25.33 32.58
C ILE A 69 -1.19 26.81 33.00
N GLY A 70 -0.45 27.70 32.31
CA GLY A 70 -0.51 29.14 32.57
C GLY A 70 -1.90 29.72 32.32
N SER A 71 -2.53 29.37 31.19
CA SER A 71 -3.89 29.82 30.87
C SER A 71 -4.93 29.28 31.86
N PHE A 72 -4.79 28.04 32.33
CA PHE A 72 -5.65 27.46 33.37
C PHE A 72 -5.53 28.22 34.69
N GLY A 73 -4.31 28.58 35.11
CA GLY A 73 -4.10 29.38 36.31
C GLY A 73 -4.67 30.80 36.18
N ILE A 74 -4.56 31.43 35.00
CA ILE A 74 -5.20 32.72 34.72
C ILE A 74 -6.72 32.60 34.80
N TRP A 75 -7.30 31.58 34.17
CA TRP A 75 -8.74 31.32 34.23
C TRP A 75 -9.22 31.16 35.68
N LYS A 76 -8.53 30.32 36.47
CA LYS A 76 -8.82 30.16 37.91
C LYS A 76 -8.63 31.41 38.74
N SER A 77 -7.70 32.28 38.37
CA SER A 77 -7.51 33.57 39.04
C SER A 77 -8.69 34.50 38.77
N ILE A 78 -9.28 34.45 37.56
CA ILE A 78 -10.45 35.28 37.21
C ILE A 78 -11.71 34.78 37.92
N ASP A 79 -11.87 33.47 38.16
CA ASP A 79 -12.97 32.92 38.98
C ASP A 79 -13.03 33.56 40.39
N TRP A 80 -11.89 34.02 40.91
CA TRP A 80 -11.80 34.69 42.22
C TRP A 80 -12.59 36.01 42.28
N LEU A 81 -12.72 36.71 41.15
CA LEU A 81 -13.48 37.97 41.05
C LEU A 81 -14.99 37.76 41.22
N GLN A 82 -15.47 36.50 41.28
CA GLN A 82 -16.89 36.14 41.41
C GLN A 82 -17.76 36.95 40.45
N LEU A 83 -17.31 37.02 39.19
CA LEU A 83 -18.07 37.67 38.13
C LEU A 83 -19.45 37.00 38.08
N GLY A 84 -20.53 37.80 38.03
CA GLY A 84 -21.89 37.25 37.94
C GLY A 84 -22.02 36.23 36.80
N GLU A 85 -23.03 35.35 36.86
CA GLU A 85 -23.14 34.14 36.00
C GLU A 85 -22.88 34.39 34.49
N THR A 86 -23.33 35.53 33.96
CA THR A 86 -23.10 35.91 32.55
C THR A 86 -21.64 36.27 32.24
N GLY A 87 -20.94 36.92 33.19
CA GLY A 87 -19.52 37.27 33.07
C GLY A 87 -18.64 36.02 33.12
N GLN A 88 -18.89 35.15 34.09
CA GLN A 88 -18.16 33.89 34.25
C GLN A 88 -18.31 32.99 33.03
N GLY A 89 -19.54 32.81 32.52
CA GLY A 89 -19.77 32.00 31.32
C GLY A 89 -19.06 32.51 30.06
N ARG A 90 -18.83 33.83 29.94
CA ARG A 90 -18.01 34.39 28.84
C ARG A 90 -16.53 34.06 29.01
N ILE A 91 -16.01 34.18 30.23
CA ILE A 91 -14.62 33.84 30.56
C ILE A 91 -14.36 32.36 30.30
N ASP A 92 -15.27 31.46 30.71
CA ASP A 92 -15.17 30.02 30.45
C ASP A 92 -15.11 29.71 28.95
N LYS A 93 -15.99 30.35 28.17
CA LYS A 93 -15.99 30.19 26.70
C LYS A 93 -14.70 30.70 26.06
N ILE A 94 -14.18 31.85 26.49
CA ILE A 94 -12.92 32.41 26.00
C ILE A 94 -11.75 31.49 26.36
N PHE A 95 -11.70 31.03 27.61
CA PHE A 95 -10.68 30.09 28.07
C PHE A 95 -10.68 28.80 27.24
N PHE A 96 -11.85 28.23 26.96
CA PHE A 96 -11.97 27.04 26.12
C PHE A 96 -11.43 27.27 24.69
N ILE A 97 -11.72 28.42 24.08
CA ILE A 97 -11.19 28.77 22.75
C ILE A 97 -9.66 28.90 22.78
N VAL A 98 -9.12 29.57 23.81
CA VAL A 98 -7.67 29.69 24.01
C VAL A 98 -7.02 28.32 24.20
N LEU A 99 -7.64 27.45 25.00
CA LEU A 99 -7.19 26.08 25.22
C LEU A 99 -7.16 25.27 23.91
N LEU A 100 -8.23 25.35 23.10
CA LEU A 100 -8.26 24.71 21.78
C LEU A 100 -7.15 25.22 20.86
N GLY A 101 -6.85 26.53 20.88
CA GLY A 101 -5.74 27.10 20.13
C GLY A 101 -4.38 26.51 20.54
N PHE A 102 -4.13 26.37 21.85
CA PHE A 102 -2.89 25.74 22.33
C PHE A 102 -2.81 24.24 22.01
N VAL A 103 -3.92 23.52 22.10
CA VAL A 103 -3.97 22.09 21.72
C VAL A 103 -3.74 21.92 20.22
N ALA A 104 -4.39 22.73 19.37
CA ALA A 104 -4.18 22.72 17.92
C ALA A 104 -2.72 23.05 17.57
N TRP A 105 -2.15 24.06 18.21
CA TRP A 105 -0.74 24.40 18.07
C TRP A 105 0.18 23.25 18.50
N ALA A 106 -0.09 22.59 19.63
CA ALA A 106 0.66 21.43 20.10
C ALA A 106 0.64 20.30 19.05
N ILE A 107 -0.55 19.95 18.55
CA ILE A 107 -0.73 18.88 17.57
C ILE A 107 0.01 19.22 16.26
N THR A 108 -0.14 20.45 15.74
CA THR A 108 0.55 20.85 14.50
C THR A 108 2.06 20.86 14.63
N ARG A 109 2.61 21.29 15.78
CA ARG A 109 4.04 21.21 16.09
C ARG A 109 4.53 19.77 16.15
N THR A 110 3.76 18.87 16.77
CA THR A 110 4.07 17.42 16.77
C THR A 110 4.06 16.84 15.37
N ILE A 111 3.08 17.19 14.54
CA ILE A 111 3.01 16.74 13.14
C ILE A 111 4.24 17.22 12.36
N GLU A 112 4.63 18.50 12.49
CA GLU A 112 5.82 19.05 11.83
C GLU A 112 7.08 18.26 12.19
N ALA A 113 7.27 18.01 13.48
CA ALA A 113 8.46 17.33 13.94
C ALA A 113 8.47 15.83 13.60
N LEU A 114 7.32 15.16 13.58
CA LEU A 114 7.24 13.78 13.07
C LEU A 114 7.59 13.71 11.58
N ILE A 115 7.11 14.67 10.78
CA ILE A 115 7.45 14.75 9.36
C ILE A 115 8.97 14.96 9.20
N GLU A 116 9.56 15.89 9.96
CA GLU A 116 10.99 16.21 9.86
C GLU A 116 11.90 15.10 10.41
N SER A 117 11.49 14.39 11.45
CA SER A 117 12.31 13.34 12.08
C SER A 117 12.16 11.96 11.44
N TYR A 118 10.99 11.62 10.90
CA TYR A 118 10.74 10.29 10.31
C TYR A 118 10.61 10.31 8.80
N LEU A 119 9.86 11.28 8.26
CA LEU A 119 9.48 11.23 6.86
C LEU A 119 10.59 11.79 5.96
N VAL A 120 11.14 12.96 6.30
CA VAL A 120 12.23 13.61 5.54
C VAL A 120 13.47 12.71 5.43
N PRO A 121 14.00 12.07 6.51
CA PRO A 121 15.24 11.29 6.40
C PRO A 121 15.10 9.95 5.65
N ILE A 122 13.87 9.39 5.58
CA ILE A 122 13.59 8.20 4.76
C ILE A 122 13.59 8.60 3.28
N ILE A 123 13.06 9.78 3.02
CA ILE A 123 12.85 10.32 1.69
C ILE A 123 14.16 10.81 1.06
N GLU A 124 15.02 11.53 1.81
CA GLU A 124 16.35 11.96 1.33
C GLU A 124 17.29 10.81 0.92
N LYS A 125 16.99 9.58 1.35
CA LYS A 125 17.73 8.37 0.96
C LYS A 125 17.23 7.73 -0.34
N THR A 126 16.16 8.29 -0.92
CA THR A 126 15.50 7.80 -2.13
C THR A 126 15.71 8.83 -3.25
N GLU A 127 16.14 8.40 -4.44
CA GLU A 127 16.35 9.29 -5.60
C GLU A 127 15.03 9.63 -6.32
N SER A 128 14.00 10.12 -5.62
CA SER A 128 12.69 10.40 -6.24
C SER A 128 12.32 11.89 -6.27
N ASP A 129 12.00 12.41 -7.46
CA ASP A 129 11.45 13.78 -7.63
C ASP A 129 10.04 13.96 -7.02
N LEU A 130 9.39 12.87 -6.58
CA LEU A 130 8.06 12.92 -5.93
C LEU A 130 8.10 13.61 -4.55
N ASP A 131 9.29 13.73 -4.00
CA ASP A 131 9.53 13.97 -2.58
C ASP A 131 9.36 15.44 -2.18
N ASP A 132 9.83 16.34 -3.05
CA ASP A 132 9.75 17.79 -2.84
C ASP A 132 8.32 18.34 -2.90
N GLN A 133 7.42 17.64 -3.59
CA GLN A 133 6.05 18.10 -3.81
C GLN A 133 5.06 17.49 -2.80
N LEU A 134 5.26 16.23 -2.39
CA LEU A 134 4.33 15.55 -1.49
C LEU A 134 4.41 16.05 -0.05
N ILE A 135 5.61 16.34 0.46
CA ILE A 135 5.81 16.77 1.86
C ILE A 135 5.09 18.09 2.16
N PRO A 136 5.23 19.16 1.35
CA PRO A 136 4.51 20.41 1.59
C PRO A 136 2.99 20.24 1.54
N ILE A 137 2.48 19.41 0.63
CA ILE A 137 1.05 19.13 0.50
C ILE A 137 0.54 18.43 1.76
N LEU A 138 1.20 17.34 2.18
CA LEU A 138 0.82 16.58 3.36
C LEU A 138 0.84 17.47 4.62
N ARG A 139 1.89 18.27 4.79
CA ARG A 139 2.04 19.24 5.88
C ARG A 139 0.88 20.24 5.89
N LYS A 140 0.52 20.79 4.73
CA LYS A 140 -0.57 21.76 4.60
C LYS A 140 -1.92 21.13 4.90
N VAL A 141 -2.20 19.93 4.39
CA VAL A 141 -3.46 19.20 4.62
C VAL A 141 -3.63 18.89 6.10
N LEU A 142 -2.64 18.25 6.74
CA LEU A 142 -2.73 17.88 8.15
C LEU A 142 -2.92 19.10 9.07
N LYS A 143 -2.16 20.17 8.86
CA LYS A 143 -2.33 21.41 9.64
C LYS A 143 -3.69 22.07 9.43
N SER A 144 -4.14 22.13 8.18
CA SER A 144 -5.43 22.74 7.85
C SER A 144 -6.57 21.96 8.53
N THR A 145 -6.52 20.63 8.52
CA THR A 145 -7.51 19.79 9.21
C THR A 145 -7.57 20.08 10.71
N VAL A 146 -6.41 20.16 11.39
CA VAL A 146 -6.36 20.45 12.83
C VAL A 146 -6.94 21.82 13.15
N TRP A 147 -6.58 22.86 12.39
CA TRP A 147 -7.09 24.21 12.62
C TRP A 147 -8.57 24.35 12.27
N ILE A 148 -9.05 23.73 11.19
CA ILE A 148 -10.48 23.69 10.85
C ILE A 148 -11.27 23.05 11.99
N MET A 149 -10.81 21.93 12.54
CA MET A 149 -11.44 21.27 13.69
C MET A 149 -11.45 22.18 14.93
N ALA A 150 -10.34 22.84 15.25
CA ALA A 150 -10.28 23.77 16.37
C ALA A 150 -11.26 24.94 16.22
N ILE A 151 -11.39 25.50 15.00
CA ILE A 151 -12.36 26.56 14.70
C ILE A 151 -13.80 26.07 14.89
N ILE A 152 -14.14 24.89 14.38
CA ILE A 152 -15.49 24.31 14.52
C ILE A 152 -15.84 24.10 16.00
N LEU A 153 -14.92 23.52 16.77
CA LEU A 153 -15.12 23.32 18.21
C LEU A 153 -15.25 24.66 18.96
N GLY A 154 -14.48 25.67 18.56
CA GLY A 154 -14.57 27.02 19.09
C GLY A 154 -15.90 27.71 18.80
N LEU A 155 -16.41 27.57 17.56
CA LEU A 155 -17.72 28.09 17.16
C LEU A 155 -18.86 27.40 17.93
N ASN A 156 -18.79 26.08 18.07
CA ASN A 156 -19.78 25.32 18.85
C ASN A 156 -19.81 25.79 20.32
N ASN A 157 -18.64 25.97 20.93
CA ASN A 157 -18.52 26.52 22.29
C ASN A 157 -19.03 27.95 22.41
N ALA A 158 -18.86 28.78 21.38
CA ALA A 158 -19.44 30.12 21.35
C ALA A 158 -20.99 30.09 21.32
N GLY A 159 -21.60 28.98 20.92
CA GLY A 159 -23.06 28.77 20.86
C GLY A 159 -23.61 28.78 19.43
N TYR A 160 -22.74 28.72 18.41
CA TYR A 160 -23.17 28.57 17.02
C TYR A 160 -23.51 27.11 16.72
N ASP A 161 -24.57 26.87 15.96
CA ASP A 161 -24.86 25.55 15.41
C ASP A 161 -23.88 25.24 14.28
N VAL A 162 -22.95 24.31 14.54
CA VAL A 162 -21.95 23.86 13.59
C VAL A 162 -22.40 22.64 12.78
N GLY A 163 -23.63 22.16 12.99
CA GLY A 163 -24.17 20.97 12.33
C GLY A 163 -24.10 21.05 10.81
N ALA A 164 -24.47 22.21 10.24
CA ALA A 164 -24.38 22.43 8.79
C ALA A 164 -22.93 22.39 8.26
N ILE A 165 -21.97 22.95 9.01
CA ILE A 165 -20.55 22.95 8.63
C ILE A 165 -19.99 21.52 8.68
N VAL A 166 -20.28 20.80 9.77
CA VAL A 166 -19.85 19.41 9.94
C VAL A 166 -20.47 18.50 8.89
N ALA A 167 -21.76 18.67 8.58
CA ALA A 167 -22.44 17.93 7.52
C ALA A 167 -21.81 18.21 6.14
N GLY A 168 -21.54 19.48 5.83
CA GLY A 168 -20.86 19.87 4.59
C GLY A 168 -19.46 19.28 4.46
N LEU A 169 -18.66 19.31 5.53
CA LEU A 169 -17.35 18.67 5.57
C LEU A 169 -17.44 17.15 5.48
N GLY A 170 -18.46 16.53 6.05
CA GLY A 170 -18.72 15.09 5.93
C GLY A 170 -18.98 14.68 4.47
N ILE A 171 -19.86 15.41 3.77
CA ILE A 171 -20.14 15.16 2.35
C ILE A 171 -18.91 15.45 1.48
N GLY A 172 -18.21 16.55 1.73
CA GLY A 172 -16.97 16.89 1.03
C GLY A 172 -15.86 15.87 1.26
N GLY A 173 -15.74 15.36 2.49
CA GLY A 173 -14.82 14.29 2.87
C GLY A 173 -15.14 12.97 2.18
N LEU A 174 -16.44 12.62 2.07
CA LEU A 174 -16.87 11.44 1.31
C LEU A 174 -16.52 11.57 -0.17
N ALA A 175 -16.77 12.73 -0.79
CA ALA A 175 -16.41 12.98 -2.19
C ALA A 175 -14.89 12.85 -2.41
N LEU A 176 -14.08 13.39 -1.49
CA LEU A 176 -12.62 13.25 -1.53
C LEU A 176 -12.17 11.80 -1.35
N ALA A 177 -12.81 11.04 -0.44
CA ALA A 177 -12.51 9.63 -0.21
C ALA A 177 -12.82 8.77 -1.44
N LEU A 178 -13.93 9.05 -2.13
CA LEU A 178 -14.28 8.40 -3.39
C LEU A 178 -13.27 8.74 -4.49
N ALA A 179 -12.84 10.01 -4.60
CA ALA A 179 -11.81 10.42 -5.55
C ALA A 179 -10.44 9.78 -5.27
N ALA A 180 -10.10 9.55 -4.00
CA ALA A 180 -8.84 8.92 -3.58
C ALA A 180 -8.89 7.38 -3.59
N GLN A 181 -10.04 6.77 -3.87
CA GLN A 181 -10.28 5.33 -3.72
C GLN A 181 -9.25 4.49 -4.49
N ASP A 182 -8.97 4.84 -5.75
CA ASP A 182 -8.04 4.07 -6.59
C ASP A 182 -6.60 4.18 -6.11
N SER A 183 -6.18 5.35 -5.62
CA SER A 183 -4.87 5.52 -5.01
C SER A 183 -4.71 4.58 -3.81
N VAL A 184 -5.71 4.57 -2.92
CA VAL A 184 -5.71 3.71 -1.72
C VAL A 184 -5.70 2.23 -2.10
N LYS A 185 -6.54 1.80 -3.07
CA LYS A 185 -6.54 0.42 -3.58
C LYS A 185 -5.17 -0.02 -4.10
N ASN A 186 -4.46 0.87 -4.81
CA ASN A 186 -3.12 0.57 -5.32
C ASN A 186 -2.08 0.46 -4.21
N LEU A 187 -2.17 1.27 -3.15
CA LEU A 187 -1.29 1.13 -1.99
C LEU A 187 -1.49 -0.21 -1.29
N PHE A 188 -2.75 -0.60 -1.05
CA PHE A 188 -3.07 -1.89 -0.46
C PHE A 188 -2.66 -3.06 -1.37
N GLY A 189 -2.86 -2.94 -2.68
CA GLY A 189 -2.37 -3.93 -3.63
C GLY A 189 -0.84 -4.10 -3.57
N GLY A 190 -0.10 -2.99 -3.46
CA GLY A 190 1.35 -3.04 -3.30
C GLY A 190 1.78 -3.73 -2.01
N PHE A 191 1.09 -3.40 -0.90
CA PHE A 191 1.30 -4.05 0.38
C PHE A 191 1.04 -5.57 0.31
N THR A 192 -0.07 -6.00 -0.31
CA THR A 192 -0.39 -7.42 -0.50
C THR A 192 0.67 -8.14 -1.33
N ILE A 193 1.15 -7.55 -2.42
CA ILE A 193 2.25 -8.14 -3.23
C ILE A 193 3.50 -8.33 -2.35
N PHE A 194 3.82 -7.37 -1.49
CA PHE A 194 4.99 -7.45 -0.62
C PHE A 194 4.87 -8.51 0.49
N VAL A 195 3.67 -8.66 1.07
CA VAL A 195 3.39 -9.61 2.15
C VAL A 195 3.25 -11.03 1.63
N ASP A 196 2.36 -11.24 0.66
CA ASP A 196 2.02 -12.59 0.16
C ASP A 196 3.05 -13.11 -0.85
N LYS A 197 3.81 -12.20 -1.47
CA LYS A 197 4.87 -12.50 -2.46
C LYS A 197 4.44 -13.51 -3.53
N PRO A 198 3.31 -13.29 -4.24
CA PRO A 198 2.88 -14.16 -5.34
C PRO A 198 3.90 -14.22 -6.49
N PHE A 199 4.77 -13.20 -6.59
CA PHE A 199 5.91 -13.13 -7.48
C PHE A 199 6.98 -12.19 -6.90
N LYS A 200 8.18 -12.24 -7.47
CA LYS A 200 9.31 -11.39 -7.11
C LYS A 200 9.83 -10.63 -8.32
N VAL A 201 10.65 -9.62 -8.06
CA VAL A 201 11.44 -8.97 -9.13
C VAL A 201 12.27 -10.03 -9.84
N LYS A 202 12.29 -9.97 -11.18
CA LYS A 202 12.83 -10.94 -12.15
C LYS A 202 11.97 -12.17 -12.45
N ASP A 203 10.88 -12.42 -11.72
CA ASP A 203 9.95 -13.49 -12.11
C ASP A 203 9.26 -13.11 -13.43
N ARG A 204 9.07 -14.09 -14.31
CA ARG A 204 8.19 -13.98 -15.47
C ARG A 204 6.78 -14.32 -15.04
N ILE A 205 5.86 -13.40 -15.28
CA ILE A 205 4.45 -13.53 -14.91
C ILE A 205 3.55 -13.27 -16.12
N LYS A 206 2.35 -13.85 -16.08
CA LYS A 206 1.24 -13.47 -16.96
C LYS A 206 0.11 -12.86 -16.16
N ILE A 207 -0.33 -11.68 -16.58
CA ILE A 207 -1.45 -10.97 -15.98
C ILE A 207 -2.12 -10.06 -17.02
N SER A 208 -3.46 -10.05 -17.07
CA SER A 208 -4.24 -9.16 -17.93
C SER A 208 -3.82 -9.17 -19.41
N GLY A 209 -3.41 -10.34 -19.92
CA GLY A 209 -2.95 -10.51 -21.31
C GLY A 209 -1.49 -10.11 -21.56
N PHE A 210 -0.77 -9.58 -20.57
CA PHE A 210 0.66 -9.31 -20.67
C PHE A 210 1.47 -10.52 -20.18
N ASP A 211 2.55 -10.83 -20.90
CA ASP A 211 3.54 -11.86 -20.56
C ASP A 211 4.93 -11.22 -20.55
N GLY A 212 5.59 -11.22 -19.38
CA GLY A 212 6.85 -10.53 -19.20
C GLY A 212 7.48 -10.71 -17.83
N SER A 213 8.70 -10.21 -17.69
CA SER A 213 9.47 -10.28 -16.44
C SER A 213 9.27 -9.02 -15.60
N VAL A 214 9.11 -9.19 -14.29
CA VAL A 214 8.95 -8.08 -13.33
C VAL A 214 10.28 -7.34 -13.18
N GLU A 215 10.28 -6.04 -13.46
CA GLU A 215 11.47 -5.19 -13.28
C GLU A 215 11.48 -4.50 -11.92
N GLU A 216 10.32 -3.97 -11.51
CA GLU A 216 10.21 -3.12 -10.34
C GLU A 216 8.82 -3.27 -9.72
N ILE A 217 8.76 -3.45 -8.40
CA ILE A 217 7.52 -3.39 -7.63
C ILE A 217 7.54 -2.07 -6.86
N GLY A 218 6.87 -1.06 -7.42
CA GLY A 218 6.74 0.25 -6.78
C GLY A 218 5.57 0.29 -5.79
N ILE A 219 5.43 1.42 -5.08
CA ILE A 219 4.39 1.59 -4.05
C ILE A 219 2.96 1.48 -4.64
N ARG A 220 2.73 2.06 -5.83
CA ARG A 220 1.41 2.10 -6.48
C ARG A 220 1.26 1.24 -7.73
N SER A 221 2.38 0.84 -8.32
CA SER A 221 2.40 0.14 -9.60
C SER A 221 3.62 -0.75 -9.72
N THR A 222 3.45 -1.85 -10.44
CA THR A 222 4.51 -2.79 -10.79
C THR A 222 4.84 -2.62 -12.28
N ARG A 223 6.14 -2.58 -12.60
CA ARG A 223 6.63 -2.52 -13.98
C ARG A 223 7.06 -3.90 -14.45
N ILE A 224 6.59 -4.30 -15.61
CA ILE A 224 6.97 -5.55 -16.27
C ILE A 224 7.57 -5.23 -17.64
N ARG A 225 8.59 -5.98 -18.05
CA ARG A 225 9.12 -5.97 -19.41
C ARG A 225 8.57 -7.16 -20.17
N THR A 226 7.80 -6.89 -21.22
CA THR A 226 7.22 -7.95 -22.06
C THR A 226 8.32 -8.72 -22.81
N LEU A 227 8.00 -9.89 -23.35
CA LEU A 227 8.93 -10.64 -24.20
C LEU A 227 9.37 -9.85 -25.45
N ASP A 228 8.52 -8.93 -25.94
CA ASP A 228 8.85 -7.97 -27.01
C ASP A 228 9.79 -6.82 -26.54
N GLY A 229 10.23 -6.82 -25.28
CA GLY A 229 11.12 -5.81 -24.71
C GLY A 229 10.45 -4.50 -24.26
N ARG A 230 9.12 -4.38 -24.34
CA ARG A 230 8.37 -3.17 -23.98
C ARG A 230 8.12 -3.09 -22.47
N MET A 231 8.18 -1.88 -21.92
CA MET A 231 7.83 -1.61 -20.52
C MET A 231 6.34 -1.38 -20.36
N VAL A 232 5.70 -2.18 -19.51
CA VAL A 232 4.28 -2.04 -19.15
C VAL A 232 4.19 -1.74 -17.66
N THR A 233 3.46 -0.68 -17.32
CA THR A 233 3.22 -0.28 -15.92
C THR A 233 1.80 -0.66 -15.55
N ILE A 234 1.65 -1.53 -14.55
CA ILE A 234 0.36 -2.06 -14.13
C ILE A 234 0.07 -1.55 -12.70
N PRO A 235 -1.10 -0.95 -12.45
CA PRO A 235 -1.50 -0.56 -11.09
C PRO A 235 -1.51 -1.77 -10.15
N ASN A 236 -0.99 -1.61 -8.94
CA ASN A 236 -0.85 -2.74 -8.01
C ASN A 236 -2.19 -3.39 -7.63
N SER A 237 -3.28 -2.61 -7.61
CA SER A 237 -4.63 -3.13 -7.39
C SER A 237 -5.01 -4.25 -8.36
N LYS A 238 -4.50 -4.23 -9.60
CA LYS A 238 -4.81 -5.27 -10.60
C LYS A 238 -4.24 -6.63 -10.26
N PHE A 239 -3.13 -6.69 -9.53
CA PHE A 239 -2.53 -7.93 -9.06
C PHE A 239 -3.32 -8.55 -7.90
N SER A 240 -4.06 -7.74 -7.13
CA SER A 240 -4.95 -8.23 -6.09
C SER A 240 -6.34 -8.62 -6.63
N GLU A 241 -6.78 -8.01 -7.72
CA GLU A 241 -8.09 -8.24 -8.34
C GLU A 241 -8.10 -9.39 -9.38
N SER A 242 -6.95 -9.72 -9.96
CA SER A 242 -6.84 -10.67 -11.09
C SER A 242 -6.03 -11.90 -10.72
N ALA A 243 -6.32 -13.02 -11.38
CA ALA A 243 -5.44 -14.19 -11.33
C ALA A 243 -4.09 -13.86 -11.98
N ILE A 244 -3.01 -14.35 -11.36
CA ILE A 244 -1.63 -14.19 -11.83
C ILE A 244 -1.04 -15.57 -12.04
N GLU A 245 -0.49 -15.82 -13.23
CA GLU A 245 0.32 -17.01 -13.47
C GLU A 245 1.79 -16.65 -13.26
N ASN A 246 2.43 -17.23 -12.24
CA ASN A 246 3.87 -17.11 -12.05
C ASN A 246 4.58 -18.22 -12.82
N ILE A 247 5.09 -17.86 -14.01
CA ILE A 247 5.74 -18.79 -14.93
C ILE A 247 7.11 -19.24 -14.37
N SER A 248 7.79 -18.36 -13.65
CA SER A 248 9.08 -18.66 -13.01
C SER A 248 9.00 -19.60 -11.82
N SER A 249 7.82 -19.75 -11.21
CA SER A 249 7.59 -20.67 -10.09
C SER A 249 7.17 -22.08 -10.52
N GLU A 250 7.15 -22.36 -11.82
CA GLU A 250 6.78 -23.68 -12.35
C GLU A 250 7.81 -24.75 -11.93
N PRO A 251 7.38 -25.86 -11.30
CA PRO A 251 8.28 -26.91 -10.83
C PRO A 251 8.80 -27.81 -11.95
N SER A 252 8.11 -27.86 -13.10
CA SER A 252 8.59 -28.43 -14.37
C SER A 252 7.63 -28.07 -15.51
N ARG A 253 8.17 -27.89 -16.71
CA ARG A 253 7.40 -27.48 -17.89
C ARG A 253 6.69 -28.66 -18.50
N LYS A 254 5.36 -28.71 -18.40
CA LYS A 254 4.55 -29.70 -19.11
C LYS A 254 4.64 -29.48 -20.62
N VAL A 255 4.99 -30.51 -21.36
CA VAL A 255 4.93 -30.56 -22.82
C VAL A 255 3.92 -31.64 -23.24
N VAL A 256 3.09 -31.32 -24.22
CA VAL A 256 2.14 -32.25 -24.83
C VAL A 256 2.53 -32.40 -26.29
N LEU A 257 3.10 -33.55 -26.63
CA LEU A 257 3.45 -33.93 -27.98
C LEU A 257 2.33 -34.80 -28.57
N ASN A 258 1.85 -34.44 -29.75
CA ASN A 258 0.88 -35.22 -30.51
C ASN A 258 1.54 -35.70 -31.80
N LEU A 259 1.50 -37.01 -32.04
CA LEU A 259 2.04 -37.63 -33.23
C LEU A 259 0.94 -38.44 -33.91
N GLY A 260 0.66 -38.08 -35.17
CA GLY A 260 -0.24 -38.82 -36.02
C GLY A 260 0.51 -39.85 -36.84
N LEU A 261 0.09 -41.12 -36.75
CA LEU A 261 0.54 -42.19 -37.64
C LEU A 261 -0.52 -42.46 -38.71
N THR A 262 -0.11 -42.97 -39.86
CA THR A 262 -1.01 -43.28 -40.97
C THR A 262 -1.99 -44.42 -40.62
N TYR A 263 -3.16 -44.45 -41.26
CA TYR A 263 -4.23 -45.43 -40.98
C TYR A 263 -3.90 -46.87 -41.40
N ASP A 264 -2.88 -47.07 -42.22
CA ASP A 264 -2.31 -48.37 -42.54
C ASP A 264 -1.38 -48.91 -41.44
N THR A 265 -1.08 -48.12 -40.40
CA THR A 265 -0.39 -48.60 -39.20
C THR A 265 -1.30 -49.53 -38.40
N ASP A 266 -0.88 -50.78 -38.23
CA ASP A 266 -1.63 -51.78 -37.48
C ASP A 266 -1.51 -51.60 -35.95
N SER A 267 -2.26 -52.42 -35.20
CA SER A 267 -2.27 -52.31 -33.74
C SER A 267 -0.89 -52.53 -33.10
N ASP A 268 -0.03 -53.35 -33.69
CA ASP A 268 1.29 -53.63 -33.14
C ASP A 268 2.28 -52.49 -33.48
N GLY A 269 2.15 -51.88 -34.66
CA GLY A 269 2.82 -50.63 -35.00
C GLY A 269 2.47 -49.48 -34.05
N ILE A 270 1.19 -49.32 -33.70
CA ILE A 270 0.75 -48.32 -32.70
C ILE A 270 1.39 -48.59 -31.32
N LYS A 271 1.37 -49.85 -30.85
CA LYS A 271 2.03 -50.22 -29.58
C LYS A 271 3.53 -49.93 -29.65
N LYS A 272 4.18 -50.24 -30.77
CA LYS A 272 5.61 -50.01 -30.95
C LYS A 272 5.94 -48.52 -30.95
N GLY A 273 5.14 -47.69 -31.62
CA GLY A 273 5.29 -46.24 -31.60
C GLY A 273 5.15 -45.67 -30.18
N MET A 274 4.18 -46.16 -29.40
CA MET A 274 4.04 -45.76 -27.99
C MET A 274 5.25 -46.16 -27.14
N GLU A 275 5.78 -47.37 -27.33
CA GLU A 275 6.98 -47.85 -26.63
C GLU A 275 8.20 -47.00 -26.96
N LEU A 276 8.48 -46.78 -28.26
CA LEU A 276 9.57 -45.95 -28.74
C LEU A 276 9.49 -44.52 -28.20
N LEU A 277 8.30 -43.91 -28.21
CA LEU A 277 8.11 -42.57 -27.65
C LEU A 277 8.44 -42.50 -26.17
N LYS A 278 8.01 -43.51 -25.41
CA LYS A 278 8.28 -43.57 -23.98
C LYS A 278 9.78 -43.72 -23.73
N GLU A 279 10.44 -44.61 -24.46
CA GLU A 279 11.88 -44.86 -24.34
C GLU A 279 12.71 -43.61 -24.68
N ILE A 280 12.45 -43.00 -25.85
CA ILE A 280 13.14 -41.79 -26.30
C ILE A 280 13.00 -40.69 -25.25
N VAL A 281 11.77 -40.36 -24.84
CA VAL A 281 11.53 -39.25 -23.92
C VAL A 281 12.06 -39.53 -22.52
N SER A 282 11.90 -40.76 -22.00
CA SER A 282 12.42 -41.13 -20.67
C SER A 282 13.94 -41.22 -20.60
N SER A 283 14.64 -41.38 -21.73
CA SER A 283 16.10 -41.43 -21.77
C SER A 283 16.77 -40.04 -21.73
N LYS A 284 16.00 -38.96 -21.89
CA LYS A 284 16.55 -37.61 -22.07
C LYS A 284 16.89 -36.92 -20.77
N ASN A 285 18.09 -36.34 -20.74
CA ASN A 285 18.52 -35.45 -19.68
C ASN A 285 17.65 -34.17 -19.68
N GLY A 286 17.18 -33.76 -18.50
CA GLY A 286 16.30 -32.60 -18.35
C GLY A 286 14.82 -32.89 -18.52
N VAL A 287 14.42 -34.16 -18.64
CA VAL A 287 13.03 -34.62 -18.55
C VAL A 287 12.81 -35.32 -17.22
N ASP A 288 11.73 -34.98 -16.52
CA ASP A 288 11.32 -35.66 -15.28
C ASP A 288 10.85 -37.09 -15.56
N GLU A 289 10.92 -37.97 -14.55
CA GLU A 289 10.56 -39.40 -14.68
C GLU A 289 9.12 -39.65 -15.14
N LYS A 290 8.22 -38.68 -14.95
CA LYS A 290 6.80 -38.83 -15.28
C LYS A 290 6.55 -38.61 -16.77
N VAL A 291 6.66 -39.69 -17.54
CA VAL A 291 6.29 -39.75 -18.96
C VAL A 291 5.03 -40.60 -19.14
N VAL A 292 4.01 -40.04 -19.78
CA VAL A 292 2.74 -40.71 -20.08
C VAL A 292 2.54 -40.74 -21.58
N VAL A 293 2.41 -41.93 -22.15
CA VAL A 293 2.14 -42.14 -23.57
C VAL A 293 0.83 -42.91 -23.72
N GLY A 294 0.02 -42.55 -24.71
CA GLY A 294 -1.21 -43.27 -25.01
C GLY A 294 -1.70 -43.02 -26.44
N PHE A 295 -2.43 -43.98 -26.98
CA PHE A 295 -3.21 -43.83 -28.21
C PHE A 295 -4.57 -43.23 -27.83
N ASN A 296 -4.80 -41.95 -28.14
CA ASN A 296 -5.92 -41.19 -27.57
C ASN A 296 -7.05 -40.89 -28.56
N ALA A 297 -6.79 -40.90 -29.86
CA ALA A 297 -7.80 -40.54 -30.84
C ALA A 297 -7.55 -41.14 -32.24
N PHE A 298 -8.65 -41.38 -32.94
CA PHE A 298 -8.70 -41.54 -34.39
C PHE A 298 -9.08 -40.18 -34.98
N ASN A 299 -8.13 -39.47 -35.59
CA ASN A 299 -8.33 -38.16 -36.23
C ASN A 299 -8.62 -38.32 -37.73
N ASP A 300 -9.08 -37.26 -38.40
CA ASP A 300 -9.54 -37.29 -39.80
C ASP A 300 -8.57 -37.96 -40.80
N SER A 301 -7.25 -37.80 -40.60
CA SER A 301 -6.23 -38.41 -41.45
C SER A 301 -5.13 -39.14 -40.67
N ALA A 302 -5.30 -39.38 -39.37
CA ALA A 302 -4.24 -39.94 -38.53
C ALA A 302 -4.74 -40.77 -37.33
N LEU A 303 -3.99 -41.81 -36.98
CA LEU A 303 -4.03 -42.49 -35.68
C LEU A 303 -3.16 -41.72 -34.69
N ASN A 304 -3.75 -41.03 -33.71
CA ASN A 304 -3.03 -40.10 -32.85
C ASN A 304 -2.50 -40.78 -31.57
N ILE A 305 -1.19 -40.69 -31.38
CA ILE A 305 -0.51 -41.01 -30.13
C ILE A 305 -0.16 -39.69 -29.43
N ILE A 306 -0.52 -39.58 -28.16
CA ILE A 306 -0.16 -38.46 -27.29
C ILE A 306 0.96 -38.88 -26.34
N CYS A 307 1.98 -38.03 -26.21
CA CYS A 307 3.04 -38.15 -25.22
C CYS A 307 3.07 -36.88 -24.36
N VAL A 308 2.89 -37.05 -23.05
CA VAL A 308 2.96 -35.99 -22.05
C VAL A 308 4.19 -36.22 -21.19
N TYR A 309 5.08 -35.23 -21.16
CA TYR A 309 6.29 -35.24 -20.35
C TYR A 309 6.53 -33.87 -19.73
N PHE A 310 7.43 -33.82 -18.76
CA PHE A 310 7.73 -32.60 -18.00
C PHE A 310 9.22 -32.31 -18.10
N ILE A 311 9.58 -31.10 -18.54
CA ILE A 311 10.97 -30.66 -18.64
C ILE A 311 11.36 -30.01 -17.31
N SER A 312 12.45 -30.48 -16.71
CA SER A 312 12.90 -30.03 -15.39
C SER A 312 13.29 -28.53 -15.40
N PRO A 313 13.18 -27.82 -14.26
CA PRO A 313 13.55 -26.42 -14.16
C PRO A 313 15.02 -26.18 -14.54
N GLY A 314 15.27 -25.13 -15.32
CA GLY A 314 16.62 -24.74 -15.73
C GLY A 314 17.17 -25.48 -16.95
N ALA A 315 16.49 -26.51 -17.45
CA ALA A 315 16.83 -27.12 -18.74
C ALA A 315 16.47 -26.18 -19.91
N ASP A 316 17.20 -26.29 -21.02
CA ASP A 316 16.85 -25.62 -22.26
C ASP A 316 15.63 -26.31 -22.88
N ILE A 317 14.46 -25.70 -22.68
CA ILE A 317 13.17 -26.24 -23.13
C ILE A 317 13.20 -26.52 -24.64
N LEU A 318 13.71 -25.59 -25.45
CA LEU A 318 13.73 -25.75 -26.92
C LEU A 318 14.79 -26.76 -27.35
N GLY A 319 15.95 -26.77 -26.70
CA GLY A 319 16.99 -27.76 -26.92
C GLY A 319 16.48 -29.18 -26.68
N VAL A 320 15.90 -29.43 -25.50
CA VAL A 320 15.34 -30.74 -25.12
C VAL A 320 14.24 -31.17 -26.09
N GLN A 321 13.32 -30.27 -26.45
CA GLN A 321 12.28 -30.59 -27.44
C GLN A 321 12.86 -30.94 -28.82
N THR A 322 13.90 -30.22 -29.25
CA THR A 322 14.57 -30.47 -30.53
C THR A 322 15.24 -31.84 -30.55
N GLU A 323 15.97 -32.19 -29.50
CA GLU A 323 16.60 -33.51 -29.38
C GLU A 323 15.58 -34.65 -29.40
N ILE A 324 14.49 -34.51 -28.63
CA ILE A 324 13.39 -35.48 -28.62
C ILE A 324 12.79 -35.63 -30.02
N ASN A 325 12.47 -34.53 -30.69
CA ASN A 325 11.82 -34.56 -31.99
C ASN A 325 12.71 -35.18 -33.08
N LEU A 326 14.02 -34.92 -33.05
CA LEU A 326 14.97 -35.52 -33.99
C LEU A 326 15.10 -37.03 -33.79
N GLU A 327 15.18 -37.50 -32.54
CA GLU A 327 15.22 -38.95 -32.27
C GLU A 327 13.92 -39.66 -32.62
N ILE A 328 12.78 -39.01 -32.42
CA ILE A 328 11.49 -39.51 -32.88
C ILE A 328 11.51 -39.69 -34.39
N LEU A 329 11.96 -38.67 -35.14
CA LEU A 329 12.04 -38.71 -36.59
C LEU A 329 12.90 -39.88 -37.08
N GLU A 330 14.06 -40.10 -36.46
CA GLU A 330 14.98 -41.18 -36.82
C GLU A 330 14.43 -42.57 -36.45
N ASN A 331 14.00 -42.77 -35.21
CA ASN A 331 13.57 -44.08 -34.71
C ASN A 331 12.24 -44.54 -35.34
N PHE A 332 11.32 -43.62 -35.61
CA PHE A 332 10.06 -43.96 -36.28
C PHE A 332 10.29 -44.35 -37.73
N SER A 333 11.17 -43.64 -38.44
CA SER A 333 11.56 -43.99 -39.81
C SER A 333 12.21 -45.39 -39.87
N ASN A 334 13.15 -45.67 -38.97
CA ASN A 334 13.79 -46.99 -38.86
C ASN A 334 12.79 -48.12 -38.53
N ALA A 335 11.75 -47.82 -37.75
CA ALA A 335 10.68 -48.74 -37.41
C ALA A 335 9.57 -48.83 -38.47
N LYS A 336 9.67 -48.09 -39.59
CA LYS A 336 8.64 -47.98 -40.64
C LYS A 336 7.28 -47.52 -40.11
N LEU A 337 7.30 -46.60 -39.14
CA LEU A 337 6.11 -45.92 -38.64
C LEU A 337 5.98 -44.57 -39.35
N ASP A 338 5.12 -44.52 -40.34
CA ASP A 338 4.96 -43.34 -41.18
C ASP A 338 4.11 -42.27 -40.49
N PHE A 339 4.61 -41.03 -40.52
CA PHE A 339 3.86 -39.89 -40.01
C PHE A 339 2.72 -39.54 -40.97
N ALA A 340 1.53 -39.39 -40.40
CA ALA A 340 0.37 -38.96 -41.15
C ALA A 340 0.52 -37.51 -41.64
N PHE A 341 0.12 -37.29 -42.88
CA PHE A 341 -0.10 -35.98 -43.46
C PHE A 341 -1.58 -35.85 -43.86
N PRO A 342 -2.11 -34.62 -43.97
CA PRO A 342 -3.48 -34.42 -44.44
C PRO A 342 -3.69 -35.11 -45.80
N THR A 343 -4.58 -36.10 -45.85
CA THR A 343 -4.88 -36.85 -47.08
C THR A 343 -6.36 -36.72 -47.41
N GLN A 344 -6.66 -36.71 -48.71
CA GLN A 344 -8.03 -36.71 -49.23
C GLN A 344 -8.15 -37.76 -50.33
N THR A 345 -9.25 -38.49 -50.33
CA THR A 345 -9.62 -39.36 -51.44
C THR A 345 -10.54 -38.57 -52.37
N LEU A 346 -10.07 -38.28 -53.59
CA LEU A 346 -10.87 -37.60 -54.61
C LEU A 346 -11.56 -38.64 -55.49
N PHE A 347 -12.89 -38.62 -55.50
CA PHE A 347 -13.69 -39.37 -56.48
C PHE A 347 -13.84 -38.50 -57.74
N ILE A 348 -13.16 -38.87 -58.83
CA ILE A 348 -13.30 -38.20 -60.12
C ILE A 348 -14.36 -38.95 -60.93
N GLU A 349 -15.54 -38.36 -61.04
CA GLU A 349 -16.60 -38.84 -61.93
C GLU A 349 -16.26 -38.39 -63.36
N LYS A 350 -16.18 -39.34 -64.30
CA LYS A 350 -16.02 -39.01 -65.73
C LYS A 350 -17.41 -38.76 -66.32
N ASP A 351 -17.69 -37.50 -66.66
CA ASP A 351 -18.82 -37.17 -67.52
C ASP A 351 -18.62 -37.86 -68.88
N ASN A 352 -19.56 -38.74 -69.26
CA ASN A 352 -19.61 -39.42 -70.55
C ASN A 352 -20.25 -38.55 -71.63
#